data_AF-A0A838G3E9-F1
#
_entry.id   AF-A0A838G3E9-F1
#
_cell.length_a   1.000
_cell.length_b   1.000
_cell.length_c   1.000
_cell.angle_alpha   90.00
_cell.angle_beta   90.00
_cell.angle_gamma   90.00
#
_symmetry.space_group_name_H-M   'P 1'
#
loop_
_entity.id
_entity.type
_entity.pdbx_description
1 polymer ?
#
loop_
_entity_poly.entity_id
_entity_poly.type
_entity_poly.pdbx_seq_one_letter_code
_entity_poly.pdbx_strand_id
1 'polypeptide(L)'
;FSTRDGGERARFGVYALNRRAAEAATARAQAHATELLDRQGQDRAVMVLGDFNDEPAAATTQLLLGPPGSEIGTGGFDQPDAGDGQRLWNLAPLIPEGQRFTRICRGQPQLIDHILASHAITQLLGPGDVTTGDTTTPSITDNPNNRRDEPGSDNRPVLVDIPI
;
A
#
# COMPACT_ATOMS: atom_id res chain seq x y z
N PHE A 1 6.93 20.15 3.63
CA PHE A 1 6.71 21.46 4.29
C PHE A 1 7.35 21.38 5.66
N SER A 2 8.38 22.16 5.95
CA SER A 2 8.93 22.25 7.32
C SER A 2 8.68 23.65 7.85
N THR A 3 7.99 23.74 8.97
CA THR A 3 7.71 25.00 9.69
C THR A 3 8.29 24.90 11.09
N ARG A 4 8.76 26.03 11.62
CA ARG A 4 9.20 26.14 13.02
C ARG A 4 8.00 26.35 13.97
N ASP A 5 6.81 26.61 13.43
CA ASP A 5 5.56 26.75 14.18
C ASP A 5 4.91 25.38 14.40
N GLY A 6 4.83 24.95 15.66
CA GLY A 6 4.22 23.67 16.03
C GLY A 6 2.71 23.59 15.75
N GLY A 7 1.99 24.70 15.85
CA GLY A 7 0.55 24.78 15.58
C GLY A 7 0.24 24.76 14.08
N GLU A 8 1.07 25.41 13.27
CA GLU A 8 1.02 25.26 11.81
C GLU A 8 1.33 23.81 11.39
N ARG A 9 2.39 23.20 11.96
CA ARG A 9 2.74 21.80 11.71
C ARG A 9 1.58 20.84 12.00
N ALA A 10 0.90 21.02 13.14
CA ALA A 10 -0.25 20.19 13.50
C ALA A 10 -1.41 20.35 12.52
N ARG A 11 -1.75 21.59 12.13
CA ARG A 11 -2.85 21.87 11.18
C ARG A 11 -2.60 21.25 9.81
N PHE A 12 -1.39 21.39 9.26
CA PHE A 12 -1.05 20.75 7.99
C PHE A 12 -0.97 19.22 8.09
N GLY A 13 -0.55 18.68 9.25
CA GLY A 13 -0.62 17.26 9.52
C GLY A 13 -2.06 16.72 9.44
N VAL A 14 -3.01 17.41 10.07
CA VAL A 14 -4.44 17.06 9.99
C VAL A 14 -4.97 17.17 8.55
N TYR A 15 -4.60 18.23 7.83
CA TYR A 15 -4.98 18.38 6.42
C TYR A 15 -4.47 17.22 5.56
N ALA A 16 -3.20 16.84 5.71
CA ALA A 16 -2.61 15.72 4.98
C ALA A 16 -3.31 14.38 5.30
N LEU A 17 -3.59 14.11 6.57
CA LEU A 17 -4.32 12.91 6.99
C LEU A 17 -5.74 12.86 6.42
N ASN A 18 -6.48 13.97 6.49
CA ASN A 18 -7.84 14.05 5.93
C ASN A 18 -7.82 13.82 4.43
N ARG A 19 -6.84 14.38 3.71
CA ARG A 19 -6.68 14.19 2.28
C ARG A 19 -6.41 12.71 1.94
N ARG A 20 -5.46 12.07 2.62
CA ARG A 20 -5.16 10.64 2.40
C ARG A 20 -6.34 9.74 2.71
N ALA A 21 -7.06 10.01 3.80
CA ALA A 21 -8.27 9.28 4.14
C ALA A 21 -9.36 9.43 3.06
N ALA A 22 -9.54 10.64 2.53
CA ALA A 22 -10.50 10.89 1.45
C ALA A 22 -10.10 10.21 0.13
N GLU A 23 -8.82 10.24 -0.24
CA GLU A 23 -8.27 9.55 -1.41
C GLU A 23 -8.45 8.04 -1.28
N ALA A 24 -8.10 7.45 -0.13
CA ALA A 24 -8.29 6.02 0.15
C ALA A 24 -9.77 5.61 0.11
N ALA A 25 -10.65 6.39 0.76
CA ALA A 25 -12.09 6.13 0.74
C ALA A 25 -12.66 6.23 -0.69
N THR A 26 -12.16 7.15 -1.50
CA THR A 26 -12.59 7.31 -2.91
C THR A 26 -12.14 6.13 -3.75
N ALA A 27 -10.86 5.73 -3.66
CA ALA A 27 -10.32 4.56 -4.35
C ALA A 27 -11.06 3.27 -3.95
N ARG A 28 -11.48 3.17 -2.69
CA ARG A 28 -12.32 2.07 -2.19
C ARG A 28 -13.74 2.12 -2.77
N ALA A 29 -14.47 3.20 -2.48
CA ALA A 29 -15.93 3.25 -2.58
C ALA A 29 -16.45 3.69 -3.95
N GLN A 30 -15.81 4.66 -4.60
CA GLN A 30 -16.37 5.36 -5.78
C GLN A 30 -15.51 5.25 -7.05
N ALA A 31 -14.27 4.78 -6.95
CA ALA A 31 -13.35 4.84 -8.06
C ALA A 31 -12.52 3.55 -8.20
N HIS A 32 -13.20 2.39 -8.30
CA HIS A 32 -12.73 1.15 -8.97
C HIS A 32 -12.77 -0.11 -8.10
N ALA A 33 -12.37 -0.10 -6.82
CA ALA A 33 -12.24 -1.38 -6.11
C ALA A 33 -13.59 -2.08 -5.83
N THR A 34 -14.52 -1.44 -5.12
CA THR A 34 -15.80 -2.09 -4.77
C THR A 34 -16.64 -2.42 -6.00
N GLU A 35 -16.68 -1.53 -7.00
CA GLU A 35 -17.44 -1.75 -8.24
C GLU A 35 -16.81 -2.81 -9.14
N LEU A 36 -15.48 -2.82 -9.30
CA LEU A 36 -14.81 -3.86 -10.09
C LEU A 36 -14.93 -5.23 -9.41
N LEU A 37 -14.80 -5.27 -8.08
CA LEU A 37 -14.97 -6.50 -7.32
C LEU A 37 -16.40 -7.02 -7.44
N ASP A 38 -17.43 -6.18 -7.26
CA ASP A 38 -18.85 -6.57 -7.34
C ASP A 38 -19.20 -7.84 -6.54
N ARG A 39 -18.58 -7.98 -5.36
CA ARG A 39 -18.63 -9.18 -4.51
C ARG A 39 -18.14 -10.47 -5.18
N GLN A 40 -17.37 -10.36 -6.25
CA GLN A 40 -16.81 -11.45 -7.05
C GLN A 40 -15.28 -11.45 -6.99
N GLY A 41 -14.65 -10.87 -5.96
CA GLY A 41 -13.19 -10.88 -5.77
C GLY A 41 -12.52 -12.26 -5.76
N GLN A 42 -13.28 -13.35 -5.64
CA GLN A 42 -12.81 -14.73 -5.80
C GLN A 42 -12.64 -15.14 -7.28
N ASP A 43 -13.38 -14.51 -8.19
CA ASP A 43 -13.38 -14.80 -9.62
C ASP A 43 -12.78 -13.65 -10.46
N ARG A 44 -12.94 -12.40 -9.98
CA ARG A 44 -12.46 -11.19 -10.63
C ARG A 44 -11.08 -10.82 -10.13
N ALA A 45 -10.13 -10.77 -11.06
CA ALA A 45 -8.79 -10.26 -10.83
C ALA A 45 -8.82 -8.72 -10.76
N VAL A 46 -8.58 -8.16 -9.57
CA VAL A 46 -8.49 -6.72 -9.33
C VAL A 46 -7.24 -6.42 -8.54
N MET A 47 -6.46 -5.43 -8.96
CA MET A 47 -5.33 -4.91 -8.20
C MET A 47 -5.46 -3.41 -8.03
N VAL A 48 -5.07 -2.91 -6.86
CA VAL A 48 -4.96 -1.49 -6.54
C VAL A 48 -3.53 -1.22 -6.12
N LEU A 49 -2.87 -0.28 -6.77
CA LEU A 49 -1.44 -0.05 -6.60
C LEU A 49 -1.10 1.43 -6.62
N GLY A 50 -0.13 1.82 -5.82
CA GLY A 50 0.35 3.21 -5.74
C GLY A 50 1.08 3.54 -4.45
N ASP A 51 1.56 4.79 -4.38
CA ASP A 51 2.11 5.42 -3.17
C ASP A 51 0.98 5.90 -2.27
N PHE A 52 0.78 5.24 -1.13
CA PHE A 52 -0.27 5.59 -0.17
C PHE A 52 0.24 6.55 0.91
N ASN A 53 1.55 6.81 0.95
CA ASN A 53 2.22 7.63 1.96
C ASN A 53 1.98 7.20 3.42
N ASP A 54 1.56 5.95 3.64
CA ASP A 54 1.30 5.38 4.97
C ASP A 54 1.66 3.87 4.96
N GLU A 55 2.00 3.32 6.13
CA GLU A 55 2.38 1.92 6.33
C GLU A 55 1.17 0.95 6.23
N PRO A 56 1.38 -0.38 6.09
CA PRO A 56 0.29 -1.35 5.96
C PRO A 56 -0.75 -1.29 7.09
N ALA A 57 -0.31 -1.02 8.32
CA ALA A 57 -1.17 -0.96 9.51
C ALA A 57 -1.84 0.40 9.73
N ALA A 58 -1.56 1.41 8.91
CA ALA A 58 -2.15 2.74 9.06
C ALA A 58 -3.65 2.71 8.77
N ALA A 59 -4.44 3.48 9.54
CA ALA A 59 -5.88 3.52 9.39
C ALA A 59 -6.33 3.90 7.95
N THR A 60 -5.58 4.78 7.28
CA THR A 60 -5.81 5.17 5.88
C THR A 60 -5.65 4.01 4.91
N THR A 61 -4.59 3.20 5.06
CA THR A 61 -4.39 1.97 4.28
C THR A 61 -5.49 0.94 4.57
N GLN A 62 -5.89 0.81 5.83
CA GLN A 62 -6.92 -0.14 6.26
C GLN A 62 -8.31 0.16 5.66
N LEU A 63 -8.60 1.41 5.30
CA LEU A 63 -9.84 1.77 4.59
C LEU A 63 -10.00 1.03 3.25
N LEU A 64 -8.91 0.60 2.63
CA LEU A 64 -8.92 -0.04 1.32
C LEU A 64 -9.20 -1.56 1.39
N LEU A 65 -8.90 -2.20 2.51
CA LEU A 65 -8.93 -3.67 2.61
C LEU A 65 -10.35 -4.25 2.59
N GLY A 66 -11.34 -3.50 3.08
CA GLY A 66 -12.73 -3.96 3.18
C GLY A 66 -13.05 -4.58 4.54
N PRO A 67 -13.91 -5.61 4.62
CA PRO A 67 -14.27 -6.25 5.89
C PRO A 67 -13.04 -6.77 6.66
N PRO A 68 -13.09 -6.85 8.00
CA PRO A 68 -12.00 -7.40 8.81
C PRO A 68 -11.54 -8.81 8.38
N GLY A 69 -10.28 -9.14 8.69
CA GLY A 69 -9.66 -10.41 8.29
C GLY A 69 -9.07 -10.37 6.86
N SER A 70 -8.86 -9.18 6.32
CA SER A 70 -8.27 -8.95 4.98
C SER A 70 -6.74 -8.93 4.99
N GLU A 71 -6.13 -9.39 6.07
CA GLU A 71 -4.68 -9.47 6.24
C GLU A 71 -4.18 -10.88 5.94
N ILE A 72 -3.18 -10.98 5.07
CA ILE A 72 -2.48 -12.24 4.78
C ILE A 72 -1.85 -12.77 6.08
N GLY A 73 -2.01 -14.07 6.31
CA GLY A 73 -1.54 -14.74 7.54
C GLY A 73 -2.50 -14.62 8.73
N THR A 74 -3.73 -14.16 8.51
CA THR A 74 -4.82 -14.26 9.48
C THR A 74 -5.81 -15.36 9.07
N GLY A 75 -6.63 -15.83 10.02
CA GLY A 75 -7.63 -16.87 9.72
C GLY A 75 -8.64 -16.48 8.64
N GLY A 76 -8.87 -15.19 8.41
CA GLY A 76 -9.73 -14.70 7.32
C GLY A 76 -9.11 -14.82 5.92
N PHE A 77 -7.79 -15.00 5.84
CA PHE A 77 -7.09 -15.35 4.59
C PHE A 77 -7.05 -16.86 4.36
N ASP A 78 -6.89 -17.65 5.43
CA ASP A 78 -6.70 -19.10 5.33
C ASP A 78 -8.00 -19.88 5.09
N GLN A 79 -9.17 -19.25 5.30
CA GLN A 79 -10.48 -19.88 5.19
C GLN A 79 -11.41 -19.03 4.34
N PRO A 80 -11.87 -19.52 3.17
CA PRO A 80 -12.79 -18.78 2.33
C PRO A 80 -14.09 -18.44 3.05
N ASP A 81 -14.57 -17.20 2.90
CA ASP A 81 -15.84 -16.75 3.45
C ASP A 81 -16.60 -15.79 2.53
N ALA A 82 -17.81 -15.40 2.92
CA ALA A 82 -18.68 -14.52 2.13
C ALA A 82 -18.14 -13.08 1.94
N GLY A 83 -17.12 -12.70 2.71
CA GLY A 83 -16.42 -11.44 2.64
C GLY A 83 -15.38 -11.38 1.51
N ASP A 84 -14.81 -12.50 1.09
CA ASP A 84 -13.69 -12.54 0.13
C ASP A 84 -13.99 -11.85 -1.19
N GLY A 85 -15.25 -11.93 -1.62
CA GLY A 85 -15.72 -11.26 -2.82
C GLY A 85 -15.54 -9.74 -2.78
N GLN A 86 -15.40 -9.16 -1.59
CA GLN A 86 -15.31 -7.72 -1.34
C GLN A 86 -13.95 -7.28 -0.81
N ARG A 87 -13.08 -8.20 -0.39
CA ARG A 87 -11.80 -7.89 0.24
C ARG A 87 -10.75 -7.52 -0.79
N LEU A 88 -9.82 -6.68 -0.36
CA LEU A 88 -8.53 -6.47 -0.98
C LEU A 88 -7.47 -6.82 0.06
N TRP A 89 -6.51 -7.66 -0.32
CA TRP A 89 -5.41 -8.06 0.55
C TRP A 89 -4.17 -7.26 0.18
N ASN A 90 -3.55 -6.61 1.17
CA ASN A 90 -2.26 -5.97 0.97
C ASN A 90 -1.17 -7.05 0.84
N LEU A 91 -0.41 -7.01 -0.24
CA LEU A 91 0.65 -7.99 -0.54
C LEU A 91 1.93 -7.75 0.27
N ALA A 92 2.02 -6.67 1.06
CA ALA A 92 3.17 -6.35 1.90
C ALA A 92 3.72 -7.52 2.76
N PRO A 93 2.88 -8.39 3.37
CA PRO A 93 3.38 -9.54 4.12
C PRO A 93 4.14 -10.57 3.29
N LEU A 94 3.92 -10.63 1.98
CA LEU A 94 4.61 -11.53 1.06
C LEU A 94 6.01 -11.02 0.66
N ILE A 95 6.29 -9.73 0.85
CA ILE A 95 7.62 -9.17 0.61
C ILE A 95 8.61 -9.72 1.63
N PRO A 96 9.77 -10.27 1.23
CA PRO A 96 10.82 -10.71 2.14
C PRO A 96 11.21 -9.60 3.12
N GLU A 97 11.35 -9.92 4.41
CA GLU A 97 11.55 -8.94 5.49
C GLU A 97 12.73 -7.98 5.21
N GLY A 98 13.88 -8.51 4.76
CA GLY A 98 15.06 -7.69 4.45
C GLY A 98 14.88 -6.72 3.28
N GLN A 99 13.80 -6.86 2.52
CA GLN A 99 13.46 -6.00 1.39
C GLN A 99 12.19 -5.17 1.65
N ARG A 100 11.47 -5.37 2.77
CA ARG A 100 10.14 -4.82 3.02
C ARG A 100 10.14 -3.32 3.32
N PHE A 101 10.55 -2.53 2.34
CA PHE A 101 10.53 -1.08 2.34
C PHE A 101 10.61 -0.57 0.90
N THR A 102 9.94 0.54 0.63
CA THR A 102 10.04 1.23 -0.66
C THR A 102 10.87 2.50 -0.53
N ARG A 103 10.91 3.14 0.63
CA ARG A 103 11.65 4.40 0.84
C ARG A 103 12.54 4.35 2.07
N ILE A 104 13.60 5.15 2.09
CA ILE A 104 14.39 5.41 3.30
C ILE A 104 14.23 6.89 3.65
N CYS A 105 13.63 7.20 4.79
CA CYS A 105 13.46 8.57 5.28
C CYS A 105 14.23 8.75 6.59
N ARG A 106 15.19 9.69 6.62
CA ARG A 106 16.06 9.95 7.79
C ARG A 106 16.72 8.67 8.33
N GLY A 107 17.19 7.82 7.42
CA GLY A 107 17.82 6.53 7.73
C GLY A 107 16.85 5.43 8.17
N GLN A 108 15.54 5.69 8.19
CA GLN A 108 14.53 4.70 8.55
C GLN A 108 13.86 4.12 7.30
N PRO A 109 13.83 2.79 7.12
CA PRO A 109 13.07 2.15 6.06
C PRO A 109 11.57 2.33 6.29
N GLN A 110 10.82 2.57 5.22
CA GLN A 110 9.37 2.76 5.21
C GLN A 110 8.76 2.02 4.02
N LEU A 111 7.64 1.32 4.24
CA LEU A 111 6.85 0.71 3.17
C LEU A 111 5.58 1.52 2.93
N ILE A 112 5.62 2.40 1.93
CA ILE A 112 4.52 3.33 1.63
C ILE A 112 3.90 3.12 0.24
N ASP A 113 4.59 2.41 -0.64
CA ASP A 113 4.03 1.96 -1.91
C ASP A 113 3.47 0.56 -1.69
N HIS A 114 2.21 0.36 -2.07
CA HIS A 114 1.50 -0.89 -1.82
C HIS A 114 0.92 -1.45 -3.11
N ILE A 115 0.81 -2.77 -3.13
CA ILE A 115 -0.03 -3.50 -4.06
C ILE A 115 -1.07 -4.24 -3.22
N LEU A 116 -2.33 -3.98 -3.51
CA LEU A 116 -3.47 -4.69 -2.96
C LEU A 116 -4.09 -5.53 -4.07
N ALA A 117 -4.52 -6.74 -3.75
CA ALA A 117 -5.06 -7.67 -4.73
C ALA A 117 -6.38 -8.29 -4.25
N SER A 118 -7.24 -8.68 -5.20
CA SER A 118 -8.41 -9.51 -4.92
C SER A 118 -8.01 -10.94 -4.58
N HIS A 119 -8.95 -11.72 -4.04
CA HIS A 119 -8.71 -13.10 -3.62
C HIS A 119 -8.24 -13.97 -4.79
N ALA A 120 -8.86 -13.77 -5.97
CA ALA A 120 -8.52 -14.47 -7.19
C ALA A 120 -7.02 -14.40 -7.51
N ILE A 121 -6.39 -13.24 -7.25
CA ILE A 121 -4.97 -13.03 -7.49
C ILE A 121 -4.14 -13.60 -6.34
N THR A 122 -4.54 -13.40 -5.08
CA THR A 122 -3.76 -13.90 -3.94
C THR A 122 -3.60 -15.41 -3.95
N GLN A 123 -4.57 -16.15 -4.51
CA GLN A 123 -4.49 -17.61 -4.65
C GLN A 123 -3.46 -18.08 -5.69
N LEU A 124 -2.99 -17.18 -6.56
CA LEU A 124 -1.97 -17.47 -7.56
C LEU A 124 -0.55 -17.19 -7.06
N LEU A 125 -0.42 -16.42 -5.96
CA LEU A 125 0.86 -15.95 -5.46
C LEU A 125 1.43 -16.89 -4.41
N GLY A 126 2.71 -17.20 -4.54
CA GLY A 126 3.52 -17.95 -3.60
C GLY A 126 4.68 -17.13 -3.01
N PRO A 127 5.50 -17.78 -2.17
CA PRO A 127 6.70 -17.17 -1.63
C PRO A 127 7.67 -16.75 -2.73
N GLY A 128 8.07 -15.47 -2.74
CA GLY A 128 9.02 -14.92 -3.71
C GLY A 128 8.38 -14.15 -4.86
N ASP A 129 7.08 -14.26 -5.06
CA ASP A 129 6.38 -13.59 -6.17
C ASP A 129 6.19 -12.09 -5.92
N VAL A 130 6.29 -11.64 -4.67
CA VAL A 130 6.18 -10.22 -4.31
C VAL A 130 7.49 -9.75 -3.71
N THR A 131 8.09 -8.73 -4.33
CA THR A 131 9.38 -8.17 -3.89
C THR A 131 9.38 -6.65 -4.01
N THR A 132 10.43 -6.03 -3.50
CA THR A 132 10.78 -4.65 -3.88
C THR A 132 12.06 -4.69 -4.70
N GLY A 133 12.12 -3.96 -5.81
CA GLY A 133 13.28 -3.98 -6.71
C GLY A 133 14.60 -3.73 -5.98
N ASP A 134 15.68 -4.38 -6.40
CA ASP A 134 17.00 -4.35 -5.70
C ASP A 134 17.82 -3.06 -5.96
N THR A 135 17.14 -1.94 -6.18
CA THR A 135 17.78 -0.67 -6.44
C THR A 135 18.23 -0.01 -5.15
N THR A 136 19.51 0.36 -5.09
CA THR A 136 20.02 1.21 -4.00
C THR A 136 19.24 2.52 -3.97
N THR A 137 18.66 2.82 -2.81
CA THR A 137 17.81 4.00 -2.62
C THR A 137 18.44 4.92 -1.59
N PRO A 138 18.65 6.21 -1.87
CA PRO A 138 19.24 7.13 -0.91
C PRO A 138 18.25 7.45 0.20
N SER A 139 18.77 7.80 1.39
CA SER A 139 17.93 8.34 2.46
C SER A 139 17.49 9.78 2.13
N ILE A 140 16.20 10.05 2.20
CA ILE A 140 15.62 11.39 2.00
C ILE A 140 15.28 12.10 3.32
N THR A 141 14.87 13.36 3.22
CA THR A 141 14.40 14.20 4.34
C THR A 141 13.14 14.96 3.93
N ASP A 142 12.55 15.73 4.85
CA ASP A 142 11.34 16.54 4.62
C ASP A 142 11.51 17.68 3.60
N ASN A 143 12.72 17.89 3.06
CA ASN A 143 12.95 18.84 1.97
C ASN A 143 12.78 18.14 0.60
N PRO A 144 11.64 18.34 -0.08
CA PRO A 144 11.37 17.70 -1.37
C PRO A 144 12.28 18.22 -2.49
N ASN A 145 12.96 19.35 -2.29
CA ASN A 145 13.83 19.92 -3.32
C ASN A 145 15.24 19.32 -3.33
N ASN A 146 15.61 18.52 -2.32
CA ASN A 146 16.97 17.98 -2.21
C ASN A 146 17.36 17.04 -3.37
N ARG A 147 16.37 16.48 -4.08
CA ARG A 147 16.59 15.55 -5.19
C ARG A 147 15.99 16.03 -6.50
N ARG A 148 15.70 17.33 -6.61
CA ARG A 148 15.24 17.90 -7.87
C ARG A 148 16.33 17.65 -8.93
N ASP A 149 15.93 17.08 -10.06
CA ASP A 149 16.78 16.74 -11.21
C ASP A 149 17.82 15.62 -10.96
N GLU A 150 17.79 14.95 -9.80
CA GLU A 150 18.59 13.74 -9.56
C GLU A 150 18.02 12.56 -10.37
N PRO A 151 18.86 11.72 -10.99
CA PRO A 151 18.39 10.55 -11.71
C PRO A 151 17.81 9.50 -10.77
N GLY A 152 16.76 8.82 -11.23
CA GLY A 152 16.14 7.70 -10.51
C GLY A 152 15.24 8.11 -9.35
N SER A 153 14.36 7.17 -8.97
CA SER A 153 13.39 7.35 -7.89
C SER A 153 14.04 7.41 -6.50
N ASP A 154 13.35 8.02 -5.53
CA ASP A 154 13.59 7.84 -4.08
C ASP A 154 12.80 6.68 -3.48
N ASN A 155 11.99 6.01 -4.29
CA ASN A 155 11.28 4.81 -3.92
C ASN A 155 11.76 3.62 -4.77
N ARG A 156 11.94 2.47 -4.14
CA ARG A 156 12.06 1.15 -4.79
C ARG A 156 10.69 0.77 -5.36
N PRO A 157 10.63 0.19 -6.57
CA PRO A 157 9.36 -0.33 -7.09
C PRO A 157 8.92 -1.54 -6.28
N VAL A 158 7.61 -1.69 -6.05
CA VAL A 158 7.02 -2.96 -5.63
C VAL A 158 6.75 -3.79 -6.88
N LEU A 159 7.21 -5.03 -6.89
CA LEU A 159 7.10 -5.96 -8.00
C LEU A 159 6.22 -7.14 -7.58
N VAL A 160 5.39 -7.59 -8.51
CA VAL A 160 4.57 -8.79 -8.36
C VAL A 160 4.64 -9.59 -9.65
N ASP A 161 5.10 -10.83 -9.55
CA ASP A 161 5.12 -11.80 -10.64
C ASP A 161 3.86 -12.66 -10.55
N ILE A 162 2.95 -12.51 -11.51
CA ILE A 162 1.69 -13.27 -11.54
C ILE A 162 1.84 -14.40 -12.55
N PRO A 163 1.73 -15.67 -12.12
CA PRO A 163 1.79 -16.80 -13.05
C PRO A 163 0.57 -16.77 -13.99
N ILE A 164 0.82 -17.02 -15.28
CA ILE A 164 -0.18 -17.01 -16.36
C ILE A 164 -0.73 -18.42 -16.59
#